data_AF-H5V4W9-F1
#
_entry.id   AF-H5V4W9-F1
#
_cell.length_a   1.000
_cell.length_b   1.000
_cell.length_c   1.000
_cell.angle_alpha   90.00
_cell.angle_beta   90.00
_cell.angle_gamma   90.00
#
_symmetry.space_group_name_H-M   'P 1'
#
loop_
_entity.id
_entity.type
_entity.pdbx_description
1 polymer ?
#
loop_
_entity_poly.entity_id
_entity_poly.type
_entity_poly.pdbx_seq_one_letter_code
_entity_poly.pdbx_strand_id
1 'polypeptide(L)' 'MKSLIFLIVVMAICIFGIMLVGVVVYIAGEAFGYLAWGVPVSFDKVQIMRLFRMCLWGGGVLGLGIGVMSLLKVKRF' A
#
# COMPACT_ATOMS: atom_id res chain seq x y z
N MET A 1 -13.24 -23.15 -0.46
CA MET A 1 -12.75 -22.39 -1.64
C MET A 1 -13.22 -20.93 -1.66
N LYS A 2 -14.52 -20.63 -1.48
CA LYS A 2 -15.04 -19.24 -1.53
C LYS A 2 -14.35 -18.24 -0.59
N SER A 3 -13.99 -18.65 0.64
CA SER A 3 -13.33 -17.78 1.61
C SER A 3 -11.85 -17.50 1.30
N LEU A 4 -11.13 -18.47 0.69
CA LEU A 4 -9.75 -18.26 0.22
C LEU A 4 -9.70 -17.27 -0.96
N ILE A 5 -10.66 -17.37 -1.89
CA ILE A 5 -10.77 -16.44 -3.01
C ILE A 5 -11.08 -15.03 -2.50
N PHE A 6 -11.96 -14.89 -1.52
CA PHE A 6 -12.26 -13.60 -0.88
C PHE A 6 -10.99 -12.98 -0.25
N LEU A 7 -10.20 -13.78 0.46
CA LEU A 7 -8.97 -13.31 1.11
C LEU A 7 -7.95 -12.81 0.08
N ILE A 8 -7.76 -13.53 -1.03
CA ILE A 8 -6.85 -13.12 -2.11
C ILE A 8 -7.32 -11.82 -2.76
N VAL A 9 -8.62 -11.67 -3.01
CA VAL A 9 -9.19 -10.45 -3.59
C VAL A 9 -9.00 -9.25 -2.65
N VAL A 10 -9.26 -9.43 -1.35
CA VAL A 10 -9.05 -8.37 -0.35
C VAL A 10 -7.57 -7.98 -0.28
N MET A 11 -6.66 -8.95 -0.27
CA MET A 11 -5.22 -8.67 -0.32
C MET A 11 -4.82 -7.88 -1.56
N ALA A 12 -5.32 -8.27 -2.74
CA ALA A 12 -5.04 -7.56 -3.99
C ALA A 12 -5.52 -6.10 -3.93
N ILE A 13 -6.74 -5.85 -3.44
CA ILE A 13 -7.30 -4.51 -3.28
C ILE A 13 -6.49 -3.68 -2.28
N CYS A 14 -6.10 -4.26 -1.14
CA CYS A 14 -5.28 -3.57 -0.14
C CYS A 14 -3.91 -3.17 -0.68
N ILE A 15 -3.22 -4.09 -1.38
CA ILE A 15 -1.93 -3.80 -2.03
C ILE A 15 -2.08 -2.68 -3.05
N PHE A 16 -3.13 -2.73 -3.89
CA PHE A 16 -3.38 -1.71 -4.90
C PHE A 16 -3.70 -0.34 -4.27
N GLY A 17 -4.54 -0.32 -3.23
CA GLY A 17 -4.91 0.89 -2.52
C GLY A 17 -3.71 1.58 -1.85
N ILE A 18 -2.87 0.81 -1.15
CA ILE A 18 -1.67 1.34 -0.49
C ILE A 18 -0.65 1.81 -1.53
N MET A 19 -0.54 1.12 -2.66
CA MET A 19 0.32 1.57 -3.76
C MET A 19 -0.13 2.91 -4.32
N LEU A 20 -1.44 3.10 -4.54
CA LEU A 20 -2.00 4.35 -5.05
C LEU A 20 -1.76 5.52 -4.07
N VAL A 21 -2.05 5.29 -2.78
CA VAL A 21 -1.79 6.29 -1.73
C VAL A 21 -0.30 6.57 -1.60
N GLY A 22 0.56 5.55 -1.63
CA GLY A 22 2.01 5.69 -1.55
C GLY A 22 2.59 6.52 -2.69
N VAL A 23 2.10 6.33 -3.92
CA VAL A 23 2.51 7.14 -5.09
C VAL A 23 2.06 8.59 -4.94
N VAL A 24 0.80 8.83 -4.51
CA VAL A 24 0.29 10.19 -4.30
C VAL A 24 1.09 10.92 -3.22
N VAL A 25 1.40 10.25 -2.10
CA VAL A 25 2.20 10.81 -1.00
C VAL A 25 3.64 11.05 -1.45
N TYR A 26 4.22 10.16 -2.27
CA TYR A 26 5.56 10.34 -2.81
C TYR A 26 5.65 11.58 -3.72
N ILE A 27 4.71 11.72 -4.67
CA ILE A 27 4.65 12.87 -5.58
C ILE A 27 4.40 14.16 -4.79
N ALA A 28 3.49 14.14 -3.83
CA ALA A 28 3.24 15.28 -2.96
C ALA A 28 4.49 15.63 -2.14
N GLY A 29 5.17 14.65 -1.56
CA GLY A 29 6.40 14.83 -0.78
C GLY A 29 7.54 15.44 -1.60
N GLU A 30 7.75 14.97 -2.83
CA GLU A 30 8.74 15.54 -3.76
C GLU A 30 8.34 16.97 -4.16
N ALA A 31 7.05 17.24 -4.42
CA ALA A 31 6.57 18.59 -4.74
C ALA A 31 6.73 19.56 -3.56
N PHE A 32 6.45 19.11 -2.33
CA PHE A 32 6.71 19.89 -1.12
C PHE A 32 8.19 20.09 -0.87
N GLY A 33 9.03 19.07 -1.08
CA GLY A 33 10.49 19.18 -0.94
C GLY A 33 11.11 20.15 -1.94
N TYR A 34 10.59 20.17 -3.17
CA TYR A 34 10.98 21.12 -4.20
C TYR A 34 10.58 22.56 -3.82
N LEU A 35 9.34 22.77 -3.36
CA LEU A 35 8.84 24.10 -3.00
C LEU A 35 9.42 24.65 -1.68
N ALA A 36 9.69 23.79 -0.70
CA ALA A 36 10.12 24.20 0.64
C ALA A 36 11.65 24.25 0.81
N TRP A 37 12.39 23.35 0.15
CA TRP A 37 13.85 23.23 0.33
C TRP A 37 14.65 23.32 -0.98
N GLY A 38 14.00 23.46 -2.15
CA GLY A 38 14.70 23.56 -3.43
C GLY A 38 15.48 22.29 -3.81
N VAL A 39 15.18 21.15 -3.17
CA VAL A 39 15.83 19.87 -3.45
C VAL A 39 15.40 19.39 -4.84
N PRO A 40 16.33 18.99 -5.72
CA PRO A 40 15.97 18.51 -7.04
C PRO A 40 15.14 17.23 -6.94
N VAL A 41 13.95 17.26 -7.57
CA VAL A 41 13.05 16.11 -7.72
C VAL A 41 13.82 14.98 -8.37
N SER A 42 14.15 13.97 -7.59
CA SER A 42 15.02 12.87 -7.99
C SER A 42 14.16 11.62 -8.02
N PHE A 43 13.58 11.33 -9.19
CA PHE A 43 12.89 10.06 -9.45
C PHE A 43 13.89 8.91 -9.52
N ASP A 44 14.41 8.52 -8.36
CA ASP A 44 15.37 7.45 -8.25
C ASP A 44 14.66 6.09 -8.27
N LYS A 45 15.11 5.20 -9.17
CA LYS A 45 14.53 3.87 -9.35
C LYS A 45 14.62 3.03 -8.07
N VAL A 46 15.63 3.27 -7.22
CA VAL A 46 15.80 2.58 -5.94
C VAL A 46 14.72 3.00 -4.94
N GLN A 47 14.30 4.26 -4.94
CA GLN A 47 13.21 4.72 -4.07
C GLN A 47 11.87 4.12 -4.47
N ILE A 48 11.57 4.07 -5.77
CA ILE A 48 10.36 3.42 -6.30
C ILE A 48 10.35 1.93 -5.93
N MET A 49 11.49 1.24 -6.06
CA MET A 49 11.60 -0.18 -5.71
C MET A 49 11.42 -0.42 -4.21
N ARG A 50 11.93 0.48 -3.35
CA ARG A 50 11.67 0.45 -1.90
C ARG A 50 10.21 0.71 -1.57
N LEU A 51 9.59 1.70 -2.23
CA LEU A 51 8.17 2.02 -2.06
C LEU A 51 7.29 0.82 -2.42
N PHE A 52 7.59 0.14 -3.52
CA PHE A 52 6.87 -1.06 -3.95
C PHE A 52 7.02 -2.20 -2.94
N ARG A 53 8.24 -2.41 -2.41
CA ARG A 53 8.48 -3.42 -1.37
C ARG A 53 7.73 -3.09 -0.08
N MET A 54 7.67 -1.82 0.33
CA MET A 54 6.87 -1.39 1.49
C MET A 54 5.37 -1.58 1.26
N CYS A 55 4.85 -1.29 0.07
CA CYS A 55 3.44 -1.50 -0.27
C CYS A 55 3.06 -2.98 -0.29
N LEU A 56 3.94 -3.86 -0.77
CA LEU A 56 3.75 -5.31 -0.73
C LEU A 56 3.69 -5.84 0.70
N TRP A 57 4.61 -5.41 1.56
CA TRP A 57 4.62 -5.83 2.96
C TRP A 57 3.44 -5.23 3.74
N GLY A 58 3.18 -3.93 3.61
CA GLY A 58 2.08 -3.25 4.28
C GLY A 58 0.70 -3.76 3.83
N GLY A 59 0.50 -3.89 2.52
CA GLY A 59 -0.75 -4.41 1.95
C GLY A 59 -0.96 -5.90 2.19
N GLY A 60 0.12 -6.68 2.22
CA GLY A 60 0.07 -8.08 2.59
C GLY A 60 -0.36 -8.27 4.06
N VAL A 61 0.24 -7.52 4.99
CA VAL A 61 -0.09 -7.60 6.42
C VAL A 61 -1.52 -7.11 6.69
N LEU A 62 -1.93 -6.00 6.09
CA LEU A 62 -3.30 -5.48 6.25
C LEU A 62 -4.34 -6.41 5.63
N GLY A 63 -4.08 -6.94 4.42
CA GLY A 63 -4.97 -7.89 3.77
C GLY A 63 -5.08 -9.22 4.52
N LEU A 64 -3.98 -9.71 5.11
CA LEU A 64 -4.00 -10.87 6.00
C LEU A 64 -4.78 -10.59 7.29
N GLY A 65 -4.60 -9.41 7.90
CA GLY A 65 -5.32 -9.01 9.10
C GLY A 65 -6.84 -8.98 8.88
N ILE A 66 -7.28 -8.37 7.78
CA ILE A 66 -8.70 -8.31 7.38
C ILE A 66 -9.22 -9.71 7.04
N GLY A 67 -8.42 -10.51 6.32
CA GLY A 67 -8.76 -11.89 5.98
C GLY A 67 -8.95 -12.79 7.20
N VAL A 68 -8.07 -12.68 8.19
CA VAL A 68 -8.15 -13.43 9.45
C VAL A 68 -9.32 -12.95 10.31
N MET A 69 -9.57 -11.65 10.40
CA MET A 69 -10.77 -11.12 11.09
C MET A 69 -12.07 -11.60 10.44
N SER A 70 -12.11 -11.68 9.11
CA SER A 70 -13.25 -12.21 8.35
C SER A 70 -13.47 -13.70 8.63
N LEU A 71 -12.40 -14.50 8.70
CA LEU A 71 -12.45 -15.93 9.06
C LEU A 71 -12.91 -16.16 10.50
N LEU A 72 -12.51 -15.29 11.43
CA LEU A 72 -12.92 -15.34 12.85
C LEU A 72 -14.39 -14.90 13.07
N LYS A 73 -15.15 -14.59 12.01
CA LYS A 73 -16.56 -14.14 12.09
C LYS A 73 -16.74 -13.00 13.09
N VAL A 74 -15.78 -12.08 13.17
CA VAL A 74 -15.96 -10.83 13.91
C VAL A 74 -17.00 -10.02 13.13
N LYS A 75 -18.24 -10.10 13.62
CA LYS A 75 -19.53 -9.77 12.97
C LYS A 75 -19.72 -8.32 12.44
N ARG A 76 -18.68 -7.53 12.22
CA ARG A 76 -18.82 -6.13 11.79
C ARG A 76 -17.69 -5.65 10.87
N PHE A 77 -17.46 -6.36 9.77
CA PHE A 77 -17.04 -5.78 8.50
C PHE A 77 -17.78 -6.48 7.36
#